data_AF-A0A957BCJ6-F1
#
_entry.id   AF-A0A957BCJ6-F1
#
_cell.length_a   1.000
_cell.length_b   1.000
_cell.length_c   1.000
_cell.angle_alpha   90.00
_cell.angle_beta   90.00
_cell.angle_gamma   90.00
#
_symmetry.space_group_name_H-M   'P 1'
#
loop_
_entity.id
_entity.type
_entity.pdbx_description
1 polymer ?
#
loop_
_entity_poly.entity_id
_entity_poly.type
_entity_poly.pdbx_seq_one_letter_code
_entity_poly.pdbx_strand_id
1 'polypeptide(L)' 'MLHKLEAIIQDRKANPIEGSYTALLFGNGRPKIAQKVGEEATEVIVAALAQSRQEQI' A
#
# COMPACT_ATOMS: atom_id res chain seq x y z
N MET A 1 10.13 12.27 -4.80
CA MET A 1 9.38 11.79 -3.62
C MET A 1 9.00 10.31 -3.74
N LEU A 2 8.44 9.85 -4.86
CA LEU A 2 8.12 8.42 -5.07
C LEU A 2 9.33 7.50 -5.03
N HIS A 3 10.45 7.87 -5.68
CA HIS A 3 11.68 7.06 -5.63
C HIS A 3 12.25 6.87 -4.22
N LYS A 4 12.04 7.83 -3.31
CA LYS A 4 12.45 7.69 -1.91
C LYS A 4 11.61 6.63 -1.20
N LEU A 5 10.29 6.65 -1.42
CA LEU A 5 9.38 5.66 -0.86
C LEU A 5 9.65 4.27 -1.44
N GLU A 6 9.86 4.18 -2.74
CA GLU A 6 10.26 2.94 -3.41
C GLU A 6 11.55 2.37 -2.83
N ALA A 7 12.60 3.20 -2.67
CA ALA A 7 13.86 2.77 -2.07
C ALA A 7 13.65 2.23 -0.64
N ILE A 8 12.80 2.89 0.15
CA ILE A 8 12.43 2.43 1.50
C ILE A 8 11.69 1.09 1.47
N ILE A 9 10.79 0.88 0.51
CA ILE A 9 10.06 -0.39 0.35
C ILE A 9 11.02 -1.51 -0.07
N GLN A 10 11.95 -1.23 -0.98
CA GLN A 10 12.96 -2.20 -1.40
C GLN A 10 13.92 -2.55 -0.26
N ASP A 11 14.35 -1.56 0.52
CA ASP A 11 15.16 -1.80 1.72
C ASP A 11 14.41 -2.69 2.72
N ARG A 12 13.15 -2.40 3.03
CA ARG A 12 12.33 -3.25 3.93
C ARG A 12 12.05 -4.65 3.39
N LYS A 13 12.15 -4.86 2.07
CA LYS A 13 12.05 -6.18 1.46
C LYS A 13 13.35 -6.98 1.64
N ALA A 14 14.50 -6.32 1.49
CA ALA A 14 15.82 -6.93 1.67
C ALA A 14 16.20 -7.11 3.15
N ASN A 15 15.78 -6.16 3.98
CA ASN A 15 16.02 -6.05 5.42
C ASN A 15 14.68 -5.97 6.17
N PRO A 16 13.97 -7.10 6.36
CA PRO A 16 12.65 -7.09 6.99
C PRO A 16 12.71 -6.60 8.43
N ILE A 17 11.85 -5.65 8.77
CA ILE A 17 11.63 -5.20 10.15
C ILE A 17 10.39 -5.92 10.67
N GLU A 18 10.57 -6.73 11.73
CA GLU A 18 9.50 -7.47 12.37
C GLU A 18 8.37 -6.52 12.82
N GLY A 19 7.12 -6.94 12.61
CA GLY A 19 5.94 -6.14 12.91
C GLY A 19 5.64 -5.00 11.92
N SER A 20 6.52 -4.70 10.97
CA SER A 20 6.22 -3.68 9.95
C SER A 20 5.19 -4.17 8.93
N TYR A 21 4.32 -3.27 8.48
CA TYR A 21 3.27 -3.59 7.50
C TYR A 21 3.86 -4.09 6.16
N THR A 22 4.97 -3.50 5.70
CA THR A 22 5.67 -3.93 4.49
C THR A 22 6.20 -5.36 4.62
N ALA A 23 6.78 -5.73 5.78
CA ALA A 23 7.23 -7.09 6.03
C ALA A 23 6.06 -8.08 6.07
N LEU A 24 4.93 -7.71 6.69
CA LEU A 24 3.71 -8.52 6.69
C LEU A 24 3.18 -8.77 5.28
N LEU A 25 3.12 -7.73 4.43
CA LEU A 25 2.66 -7.85 3.05
C LEU A 25 3.56 -8.78 2.22
N PHE A 26 4.89 -8.63 2.32
CA PHE A 26 5.80 -9.53 1.62
C PHE A 26 5.76 -10.95 2.15
N GLY A 27 5.62 -11.14 3.48
CA GLY A 27 5.46 -12.46 4.10
C GLY A 27 4.19 -13.21 3.66
N ASN A 28 3.10 -12.48 3.41
CA ASN A 28 1.86 -13.05 2.88
C ASN A 28 1.85 -13.23 1.34
N GLY A 29 2.87 -12.72 0.66
CA GLY A 29 3.07 -12.92 -0.77
C GLY A 29 2.14 -12.09 -1.69
N ARG A 30 2.33 -12.30 -2.99
CA ARG A 30 1.71 -11.51 -4.06
C ARG A 30 0.17 -11.49 -4.03
N PRO A 31 -0.55 -12.59 -3.73
CA PRO A 31 -2.01 -12.57 -3.67
C PRO A 31 -2.56 -11.56 -2.65
N LYS A 32 -1.96 -11.48 -1.45
CA LYS A 32 -2.39 -10.53 -0.41
C LYS A 32 -2.08 -9.08 -0.81
N ILE A 33 -0.94 -8.84 -1.45
CA ILE A 33 -0.58 -7.52 -1.98
C ILE A 33 -1.58 -7.09 -3.06
N ALA A 34 -1.91 -7.97 -4.01
CA ALA A 34 -2.86 -7.67 -5.08
C ALA A 34 -4.28 -7.39 -4.53
N GLN A 35 -4.71 -8.17 -3.53
CA GLN A 35 -5.96 -7.91 -2.83
C GLN A 35 -5.99 -6.49 -2.24
N LYS A 36 -4.95 -6.10 -1.49
CA LYS A 36 -4.86 -4.76 -0.91
C LYS A 36 -4.87 -3.66 -1.97
N VAL A 37 -4.15 -3.84 -3.08
CA VAL A 37 -4.20 -2.88 -4.20
C VAL A 37 -5.63 -2.72 -4.74
N GLY A 38 -6.38 -3.82 -4.88
CA GLY A 38 -7.78 -3.78 -5.31
C GLY A 38 -8.73 -3.09 -4.31
N GLU A 39 -8.53 -3.31 -3.01
CA GLU A 39 -9.27 -2.64 -1.94
C GLU A 39 -9.08 -1.12 -2.02
N GLU A 40 -7.83 -0.64 -2.01
CA GLU A 40 -7.54 0.80 -2.06
C GLU A 40 -8.03 1.43 -3.37
N ALA A 41 -7.92 0.73 -4.51
CA ALA A 41 -8.44 1.23 -5.78
C ALA A 41 -9.97 1.43 -5.73
N THR A 42 -10.70 0.52 -5.10
CA THR A 42 -12.14 0.63 -4.92
C THR A 42 -12.49 1.79 -4.00
N GLU A 43 -11.76 1.94 -2.88
CA GLU A 43 -11.95 3.05 -1.94
C GLU A 43 -11.71 4.41 -2.61
N VAL A 44 -10.67 4.54 -3.44
CA VAL A 44 -10.39 5.76 -4.21
C VAL A 44 -11.54 6.10 -5.18
N ILE A 45 -12.10 5.10 -5.87
CA ILE A 45 -13.24 5.32 -6.77
C ILE A 45 -14.46 5.80 -5.97
N VAL A 46 -14.78 5.16 -4.85
CA VAL A 46 -15.91 5.56 -3.99
C VAL A 46 -15.70 6.96 -3.44
N ALA A 47 -14.51 7.28 -2.94
CA ALA A 47 -14.17 8.61 -2.44
C ALA A 47 -14.34 9.68 -3.54
N ALA A 48 -13.95 9.37 -4.77
CA ALA A 48 -14.10 10.29 -5.89
C ALA A 48 -15.56 10.54 -6.32
N LEU A 49 -16.46 9.57 -6.11
CA LEU A 49 -17.86 9.65 -6.55
C LEU A 49 -18.81 10.11 -5.45
N ALA A 50 -18.53 9.80 -4.18
CA ALA A 50 -19.46 9.92 -3.07
C ALA A 50 -18.98 10.83 -1.93
N GLN A 51 -17.70 11.23 -1.93
CA GLN A 51 -17.11 12.00 -0.84
C GLN A 51 -16.66 13.40 -1.30
N SER A 52 -16.65 14.35 -0.36
CA SER A 52 -16.12 15.69 -0.62
C SER A 52 -14.60 15.63 -0.80
N ARG A 53 -14.01 16.57 -1.56
CA ARG A 53 -12.58 16.61 -1.93
C ARG A 53 -11.60 16.45 -0.76
N GLN A 54 -12.05 16.66 0.47
CA GLN A 54 -11.27 16.52 1.70
C GLN A 54 -10.86 15.07 2.01
N GLU A 55 -11.57 14.07 1.49
CA GLU A 55 -11.31 12.63 1.74
C GLU A 55 -10.50 11.97 0.60
N GLN A 56 -10.17 12.73 -0.45
CA GLN A 56 -9.26 12.30 -1.51
C GLN A 56 -7.82 12.64 -1.10
N ILE A 57 -7.00 11.61 -0.86
CA ILE A 57 -5.57 11.74 -0.56
C ILE A 57 -4.75 11.68 -1.85
#